data_AF-E2BMG0-F1
#
_entry.id   AF-E2BMG0-F1
#
_cell.length_a   1.000
_cell.length_b   1.000
_cell.length_c   1.000
_cell.angle_alpha   90.00
_cell.angle_beta   90.00
_cell.angle_gamma   90.00
#
_symmetry.space_group_name_H-M   'P 1'
#
loop_
_entity.id
_entity.type
_entity.pdbx_description
1 polymer ?
#
loop_
_entity_poly.entity_id
_entity_poly.type
_entity_poly.pdbx_seq_one_letter_code
_entity_poly.pdbx_strand_id
1 'polypeptide(L)'
;HSTQLKEEYSNLKLVLEKINYSAHKWQICGDIKILGMILGQQSGFIKTPYYLCLWDSRDRAKHYTRHKWPKRISFELSQNNIIAGPLVDPKKI
;
A
#
# COMPACT_ATOMS: atom_id res chain seq x y z
N HIS A 1 -18.95 5.33 -12.09
CA HIS A 1 -18.67 4.36 -11.01
C HIS A 1 -18.77 2.96 -11.62
N SER A 2 -17.70 2.15 -11.57
CA SER A 2 -17.75 0.79 -12.12
C SER A 2 -18.62 -0.09 -11.21
N THR A 3 -19.59 -0.80 -11.78
CA THR A 3 -20.48 -1.71 -11.04
C THR A 3 -19.99 -3.15 -11.04
N GLN A 4 -18.97 -3.46 -11.84
CA GLN A 4 -18.51 -4.83 -12.08
C GLN A 4 -17.18 -5.16 -11.38
N LEU A 5 -16.28 -4.18 -11.22
CA LEU A 5 -14.96 -4.37 -10.62
C LEU A 5 -14.80 -3.51 -9.37
N LYS A 6 -14.32 -4.13 -8.30
CA LYS A 6 -14.01 -3.47 -7.03
C LYS A 6 -12.51 -3.26 -6.89
N GLU A 7 -12.15 -2.25 -6.11
CA GLU A 7 -10.76 -2.00 -5.68
C GLU A 7 -10.33 -3.11 -4.71
N GLU A 8 -9.75 -4.16 -5.27
CA GLU A 8 -9.27 -5.33 -4.54
C GLU A 8 -7.90 -5.74 -5.12
N TYR A 9 -7.06 -6.34 -4.26
CA TYR A 9 -5.71 -6.76 -4.60
C TYR A 9 -5.64 -7.63 -5.87
N SER A 10 -6.55 -8.61 -5.99
CA SER A 10 -6.65 -9.52 -7.13
C SER A 10 -6.98 -8.79 -8.44
N ASN A 11 -7.90 -7.82 -8.39
CA ASN A 11 -8.28 -7.03 -9.55
C ASN A 11 -7.15 -6.08 -9.98
N LEU A 12 -6.45 -5.47 -9.02
CA LEU A 12 -5.28 -4.64 -9.31
C LEU A 12 -4.15 -5.46 -9.94
N LYS A 13 -3.92 -6.69 -9.46
CA LYS A 13 -2.98 -7.64 -10.08
C LYS A 13 -3.38 -7.92 -11.54
N LEU A 14 -4.64 -8.22 -11.78
CA LEU A 14 -5.16 -8.47 -13.13
C LEU A 14 -4.96 -7.25 -14.05
N VAL A 15 -5.21 -6.03 -13.54
CA VAL A 15 -4.98 -4.80 -14.31
C VAL A 15 -3.51 -4.65 -14.68
N LEU A 16 -2.58 -4.84 -13.73
CA LEU A 16 -1.14 -4.76 -13.98
C LEU A 16 -0.65 -5.80 -15.00
N GLU A 17 -1.24 -7.00 -14.98
CA GLU A 17 -0.98 -8.04 -15.98
C GLU A 17 -1.49 -7.64 -17.37
N LYS A 18 -2.72 -7.10 -17.46
CA LYS A 18 -3.32 -6.70 -18.74
C LYS A 18 -2.61 -5.55 -19.43
N ILE A 19 -2.03 -4.62 -18.66
CA ILE A 19 -1.21 -3.53 -19.20
C ILE A 19 0.26 -3.92 -19.38
N ASN A 20 0.61 -5.19 -19.14
CA ASN A 20 1.99 -5.70 -19.23
C ASN A 20 2.99 -4.86 -18.44
N TYR A 21 2.64 -4.51 -17.20
CA TYR A 21 3.45 -3.60 -16.38
C TYR A 21 4.89 -4.12 -16.17
N SER A 22 5.08 -5.44 -16.12
CA SER A 22 6.40 -6.06 -15.95
C SER A 22 7.40 -5.69 -17.06
N ALA A 23 6.91 -5.46 -18.29
CA ALA A 23 7.74 -5.03 -19.42
C ALA A 23 8.11 -3.54 -19.34
N HIS A 24 7.16 -2.70 -18.90
CA HIS A 24 7.32 -1.24 -18.97
C HIS A 24 7.89 -0.61 -17.70
N LYS A 25 7.56 -1.15 -16.52
CA LYS A 25 8.05 -0.69 -15.21
C LYS A 25 7.87 0.82 -15.00
N TRP A 26 6.70 1.34 -15.36
CA TRP A 26 6.36 2.76 -15.20
C TRP A 26 6.37 3.18 -13.72
N GLN A 27 6.46 4.48 -13.47
CA GLN A 27 6.21 5.03 -12.15
C GLN A 27 4.70 5.01 -11.88
N ILE A 28 4.28 4.55 -10.71
CA ILE A 28 2.89 4.45 -10.31
C ILE A 28 2.58 5.57 -9.33
N CYS A 29 1.58 6.38 -9.67
CA CYS A 29 1.02 7.39 -8.78
C CYS A 29 -0.46 7.08 -8.58
N GLY A 30 -0.94 7.24 -7.35
CA GLY A 30 -2.32 6.98 -6.97
C GLY A 30 -2.60 7.46 -5.56
N ASP A 31 -3.86 7.34 -5.14
CA ASP A 31 -4.21 7.60 -3.75
C ASP A 31 -3.58 6.55 -2.81
N ILE A 32 -3.56 6.89 -1.51
CA ILE A 32 -2.94 6.06 -0.47
C ILE A 32 -3.54 4.65 -0.41
N LYS A 33 -4.85 4.51 -0.68
CA LYS A 33 -5.55 3.23 -0.59
C LYS A 33 -5.09 2.30 -1.71
N ILE A 34 -5.04 2.77 -2.96
CA ILE A 34 -4.57 1.98 -4.10
C ILE A 34 -3.10 1.60 -3.95
N LEU A 35 -2.24 2.55 -3.57
CA LEU A 35 -0.82 2.28 -3.34
C LEU A 35 -0.62 1.25 -2.22
N GLY A 36 -1.38 1.36 -1.14
CA GLY A 36 -1.37 0.38 -0.05
C GLY A 36 -1.77 -1.02 -0.53
N MET A 37 -2.83 -1.14 -1.33
CA MET A 37 -3.24 -2.44 -1.90
C MET A 37 -2.18 -3.01 -2.83
N ILE A 38 -1.60 -2.21 -3.73
CA ILE A 38 -0.53 -2.66 -4.63
C ILE A 38 0.69 -3.18 -3.84
N LEU A 39 0.97 -2.57 -2.69
CA LEU A 39 2.04 -2.97 -1.77
C LEU A 39 1.65 -4.11 -0.82
N GLY A 40 0.45 -4.70 -1.00
CA GLY A 40 -0.02 -5.84 -0.20
C GLY A 40 -0.41 -5.48 1.23
N GLN A 41 -0.68 -4.21 1.53
CA GLN A 41 -1.18 -3.76 2.82
C GLN A 41 -2.63 -4.18 3.03
N GLN A 42 -2.98 -4.52 4.26
CA GLN A 42 -4.35 -4.76 4.68
C GLN A 42 -5.18 -3.48 4.55
N SER A 43 -6.36 -3.60 3.95
CA SER A 43 -7.32 -2.49 3.85
C SER A 43 -8.08 -2.27 5.17
N GLY A 44 -8.63 -1.07 5.35
CA GLY A 44 -9.45 -0.69 6.50
C GLY A 44 -8.68 0.06 7.59
N PHE A 45 -9.20 0.06 8.82
CA PHE A 45 -8.64 0.80 9.94
C PHE A 45 -7.44 0.08 10.58
N ILE A 46 -6.30 0.13 9.89
CA ILE A 46 -5.07 -0.56 10.30
C ILE A 46 -4.12 0.35 11.09
N LYS A 47 -3.26 -0.24 11.92
CA LYS A 47 -2.35 0.50 12.82
C LYS A 47 -1.34 1.36 12.08
N THR A 48 -0.81 0.87 10.95
CA THR A 48 0.25 1.51 10.16
C THR A 48 -0.17 1.62 8.69
N PRO A 49 -1.12 2.51 8.36
CA PRO A 49 -1.74 2.58 7.03
C PRO A 49 -0.84 3.20 5.95
N TYR A 50 0.26 3.84 6.34
CA TYR A 50 1.11 4.56 5.39
C TYR A 50 2.27 3.70 4.90
N TYR A 51 2.61 3.85 3.62
CA TYR A 51 3.66 3.07 2.96
C TYR A 51 5.05 3.70 3.08
N LEU A 52 5.17 5.01 3.38
CA LEU A 52 6.48 5.66 3.57
C LEU A 52 6.99 5.56 5.01
N CYS A 53 6.10 5.46 6.00
CA CYS A 53 6.48 5.43 7.41
C CYS A 53 5.55 4.57 8.26
N LEU A 54 6.06 4.15 9.42
CA LEU A 54 5.34 3.38 10.43
C LEU A 54 4.56 4.32 11.37
N TRP A 55 3.75 5.20 10.78
CA TRP A 55 2.84 6.06 11.53
C TRP A 55 1.77 5.22 12.21
N ASP A 56 1.64 5.35 13.53
CA ASP A 56 0.59 4.67 14.29
C ASP A 56 -0.71 5.50 14.26
N SER A 57 -1.65 5.10 13.39
CA SER A 57 -2.95 5.76 13.23
C SER A 57 -3.85 5.62 14.48
N ARG A 58 -3.51 4.70 15.38
CA ARG A 58 -4.27 4.40 16.61
C ARG A 58 -3.68 5.08 17.84
N ASP A 59 -2.45 5.60 17.77
CA ASP A 59 -1.83 6.35 18.87
C ASP A 59 -2.44 7.75 18.98
N ARG A 60 -3.49 7.88 19.81
CA ARG A 60 -4.18 9.15 20.09
C ARG A 60 -3.35 10.12 20.93
N ALA A 61 -2.48 9.59 21.80
CA ALA A 61 -1.67 10.39 22.71
C ALA A 61 -0.53 11.11 21.98
N LYS A 62 0.14 10.43 21.05
CA LYS A 62 1.27 10.99 20.30
C LYS A 62 0.89 11.50 18.90
N HIS A 63 -0.40 11.44 18.56
CA HIS A 63 -0.92 11.73 17.22
C HIS A 63 -0.46 13.09 16.68
N TYR A 64 -0.55 14.14 17.51
CA TYR A 64 -0.24 15.52 17.12
C TYR A 64 1.10 16.02 17.65
N THR A 65 1.74 15.28 18.55
CA THR A 65 3.01 15.67 19.18
C THR A 65 4.21 15.02 18.50
N ARG A 66 4.04 13.85 17.87
CA ARG A 66 5.10 13.15 17.15
C ARG A 66 5.01 13.46 15.66
N HIS A 67 5.96 14.27 15.20
CA HIS A 67 6.08 14.61 13.77
C HIS A 67 7.02 13.67 13.00
N LYS A 68 7.94 12.99 13.70
CA LYS A 68 8.91 12.07 13.10
C LYS A 68 8.56 10.62 13.40
N TRP A 69 8.13 9.91 12.37
CA TRP A 69 7.81 8.48 12.43
C TRP A 69 8.91 7.65 11.75
N PRO A 70 9.17 6.41 12.21
CA PRO A 70 10.17 5.55 11.59
C PRO A 70 9.81 5.31 10.11
N LYS A 71 10.79 5.38 9.22
CA LYS A 71 10.56 5.07 7.80
C LYS A 71 10.18 3.59 7.66
N ARG A 72 9.28 3.29 6.74
CA ARG A 72 8.97 1.90 6.36
C ARG A 72 10.02 1.47 5.35
N ILE A 73 10.78 0.43 5.68
CA ILE A 73 11.88 -0.07 4.85
C ILE A 73 11.51 -1.42 4.23
N SER A 74 10.74 -2.24 4.94
CA SER A 74 10.34 -3.58 4.51
C SER A 74 8.82 -3.70 4.34
N PHE A 75 8.45 -4.59 3.41
CA PHE A 75 7.09 -5.06 3.17
C PHE A 75 7.03 -6.57 3.42
N GLU A 76 7.56 -7.02 4.56
CA GLU A 76 7.55 -8.43 4.96
C GLU A 76 6.14 -8.87 5.38
N LEU A 77 5.74 -10.06 4.93
CA LEU A 77 4.45 -10.65 5.26
C LEU A 77 4.24 -10.72 6.78
N SER A 78 3.01 -10.44 7.22
CA SER A 78 2.59 -10.44 8.63
C SER A 78 3.25 -9.39 9.53
N GLN A 79 4.10 -8.51 8.98
CA GLN A 79 4.62 -7.35 9.70
C GLN A 79 3.87 -6.09 9.30
N ASN A 80 3.63 -5.18 10.24
CA ASN A 80 3.17 -3.81 9.95
C ASN A 80 1.97 -3.75 8.98
N ASN A 81 1.03 -4.70 9.12
CA ASN A 81 -0.19 -4.89 8.33
C ASN A 81 0.02 -5.26 6.85
N ILE A 82 1.12 -5.91 6.51
CA ILE A 82 1.31 -6.52 5.18
C ILE A 82 0.69 -7.92 5.19
N ILE A 83 -0.23 -8.18 4.27
CA ILE A 83 -0.94 -9.46 4.13
C ILE A 83 -0.62 -10.19 2.81
N ALA A 84 -0.05 -9.48 1.84
CA ALA A 84 0.37 -10.03 0.55
C ALA A 84 1.72 -9.43 0.13
N GLY A 85 2.40 -10.08 -0.81
CA GLY A 85 3.61 -9.52 -1.40
C GLY A 85 3.28 -8.28 -2.25
N PRO A 86 4.23 -7.35 -2.41
CA PRO A 86 4.02 -6.20 -3.28
C PRO A 86 3.90 -6.67 -4.75
N LEU A 87 2.90 -6.15 -5.47
CA LEU A 87 2.67 -6.44 -6.89
C LEU A 87 3.67 -5.75 -7.81
N VAL A 88 4.31 -4.68 -7.32
CA VAL A 88 5.28 -3.85 -8.04
C VAL A 88 6.46 -3.54 -7.14
N ASP A 89 7.58 -3.12 -7.73
CA ASP A 89 8.72 -2.65 -6.95
C ASP A 89 8.31 -1.40 -6.13
N PRO A 90 8.44 -1.41 -4.78
CA PRO A 90 8.14 -0.23 -3.96
C PRO A 90 8.94 1.02 -4.32
N LYS A 91 10.06 0.89 -5.07
CA LYS A 91 10.84 2.02 -5.60
C LYS A 91 10.22 2.69 -6.83
N LYS A 92 9.14 2.12 -7.37
CA LYS A 92 8.40 2.61 -8.55
C LYS A 92 7.09 3.29 -8.16
N ILE A 93 6.95 3.66 -6.89
CA ILE A 93 5.79 4.34 -6.30
C ILE A 93 6.26 5.70 -5.76
#